data_AF-A0A0M4G0E2-F1
#
_entry.id   AF-A0A0M4G0E2-F1
#
_cell.length_a   1.000
_cell.length_b   1.000
_cell.length_c   1.000
_cell.angle_alpha   90.00
_cell.angle_beta   90.00
_cell.angle_gamma   90.00
#
_symmetry.space_group_name_H-M   'P 1'
#
loop_
_entity.id
_entity.type
_entity.pdbx_description
1 polymer ?
#
loop_
_entity_poly.entity_id
_entity_poly.type
_entity_poly.pdbx_seq_one_letter_code
_entity_poly.pdbx_strand_id
1 'polypeptide(L)' 'MLFILLLVVPLLGVLWFLNFTSFLKNLKNGKSTHNQNILGAVLTFIFIFALMYFFVGPL' A
#
# COMPACT_ATOMS: atom_id res chain seq x y z
N MET A 1 -9.92 -8.26 13.93
CA MET A 1 -8.63 -7.62 14.31
C MET A 1 -7.38 -8.45 13.96
N LEU A 2 -7.22 -9.68 14.47
CA LEU A 2 -5.96 -10.45 14.31
C LEU A 2 -5.60 -10.74 12.83
N PHE A 3 -6.60 -11.08 12.01
CA PHE A 3 -6.41 -11.34 10.58
C PHE A 3 -5.89 -10.10 9.81
N ILE A 4 -6.38 -8.90 10.18
CA ILE A 4 -5.93 -7.65 9.57
C ILE A 4 -4.46 -7.41 9.89
N LEU A 5 -4.07 -7.62 11.15
CA LEU A 5 -2.71 -7.43 11.62
C LEU A 5 -1.73 -8.46 11.03
N LEU A 6 -2.10 -9.74 10.99
CA LEU A 6 -1.20 -10.82 10.60
C LEU A 6 -1.15 -11.08 9.09
N LEU A 7 -2.16 -10.62 8.33
CA LEU A 7 -2.22 -10.87 6.89
C LEU A 7 -2.32 -9.57 6.08
N VAL A 8 -3.31 -8.72 6.36
CA VAL A 8 -3.57 -7.53 5.54
C VAL A 8 -2.42 -6.52 5.62
N VAL A 9 -1.94 -6.21 6.84
CA VAL A 9 -0.84 -5.26 7.03
C VAL A 9 0.47 -5.75 6.37
N PRO A 10 0.93 -7.00 6.57
CA PRO A 10 2.10 -7.51 5.86
C PRO A 10 1.95 -7.48 4.33
N LEU A 11 0.80 -7.88 3.79
CA LEU A 11 0.55 -7.84 2.35
C LEU A 11 0.63 -6.42 1.79
N LEU A 12 0.00 -5.45 2.45
CA LEU A 12 0.09 -4.03 2.05
C LEU A 12 1.53 -3.52 2.13
N GLY A 13 2.30 -3.92 3.15
CA GLY A 13 3.71 -3.58 3.27
C GLY A 13 4.55 -4.09 2.10
N VAL A 14 4.36 -5.35 1.69
CA VAL A 14 5.03 -5.93 0.52
C VAL A 14 4.66 -5.18 -0.75
N LEU A 15 3.37 -4.89 -0.96
CA LEU A 15 2.90 -4.17 -2.14
C LEU A 15 3.43 -2.73 -2.20
N TRP A 16 3.48 -2.02 -1.07
CA TRP A 16 4.11 -0.70 -0.98
C TRP A 16 5.61 -0.75 -1.30
N PHE A 17 6.34 -1.72 -0.76
CA PHE A 17 7.77 -1.86 -1.03
C PHE A 17 8.03 -2.14 -2.52
N LEU A 18 7.24 -3.02 -3.14
CA LEU A 18 7.33 -3.29 -4.58
C LEU A 18 7.01 -2.05 -5.42
N ASN A 19 5.95 -1.31 -5.05
CA ASN A 19 5.60 -0.06 -5.72
C ASN A 19 6.73 0.97 -5.61
N PHE A 20 7.30 1.14 -4.42
CA PHE A 20 8.37 2.10 -4.16
C PHE A 20 9.67 1.76 -4.90
N THR A 21 10.11 0.50 -4.84
CA THR A 21 11.30 0.06 -5.58
C THR A 21 11.11 0.17 -7.10
N SER A 22 9.91 -0.11 -7.61
CA SER A 22 9.55 0.09 -9.02
C SER A 22 9.53 1.57 -9.40
N PHE A 23 9.01 2.43 -8.52
CA PHE A 23 9.03 3.88 -8.69
C PHE A 23 10.47 4.40 -8.82
N LEU A 24 11.36 4.00 -7.91
CA LEU A 24 12.78 4.39 -7.95
C LEU A 24 13.47 3.90 -9.23
N LYS A 25 13.20 2.67 -9.67
CA LYS A 25 13.74 2.14 -10.94
C LYS A 25 13.25 2.94 -12.14
N ASN A 26 11.96 3.29 -12.19
CA ASN A 26 11.41 4.09 -13.27
C ASN A 26 11.98 5.51 -13.26
N LEU A 27 12.05 6.13 -12.09
CA LEU A 27 12.64 7.46 -11.92
C LEU A 27 14.11 7.49 -12.39
N LYS A 28 14.92 6.52 -11.94
CA LYS A 28 16.33 6.39 -12.36
C LYS A 28 16.48 6.23 -13.88
N ASN A 29 15.55 5.51 -14.51
CA ASN A 29 15.59 5.23 -15.94
C ASN A 29 14.87 6.29 -16.80
N GLY A 30 14.41 7.40 -16.22
CA GLY A 30 13.64 8.43 -16.94
C GLY A 30 12.29 7.95 -17.49
N LYS A 31 11.75 6.85 -16.94
CA LYS A 31 10.44 6.30 -17.32
C LYS A 31 9.34 6.96 -16.52
N SER A 32 8.13 6.98 -17.07
CA SER A 32 6.94 7.45 -16.35
C SER A 32 6.73 6.69 -15.03
N THR A 33 6.40 7.45 -13.98
CA THR A 33 6.05 6.95 -12.65
C THR A 33 4.55 7.00 -12.37
N HIS A 34 3.74 7.38 -13.37
CA HIS A 34 2.31 7.61 -13.22
C HIS A 34 1.58 6.40 -12.62
N ASN A 35 1.89 5.20 -13.09
CA ASN A 35 1.27 3.97 -12.59
C ASN A 35 1.61 3.72 -11.12
N GLN A 36 2.86 3.95 -10.73
CA GLN A 36 3.28 3.80 -9.33
C GLN A 36 2.67 4.87 -8.42
N ASN A 37 2.42 6.08 -8.93
CA ASN A 37 1.71 7.11 -8.18
C ASN A 37 0.24 6.71 -7.96
N ILE A 38 -0.46 6.25 -9.00
CA ILE A 38 -1.84 5.78 -8.87
C ILE A 38 -1.91 4.58 -7.91
N LEU A 39 -1.04 3.58 -8.13
CA LEU A 39 -1.02 2.38 -7.31
C LEU A 39 -0.64 2.68 -5.86
N GLY A 40 0.29 3.62 -5.64
CA GLY A 40 0.63 4.14 -4.32
C GLY A 40 -0.58 4.80 -3.63
N ALA A 41 -1.34 5.62 -4.35
CA ALA A 41 -2.56 6.23 -3.82
C ALA A 41 -3.63 5.19 -3.46
N VAL A 42 -3.87 4.20 -4.34
CA VAL A 42 -4.83 3.11 -4.10
C VAL A 42 -4.41 2.27 -2.88
N LEU A 43 -3.14 1.88 -2.77
CA LEU A 43 -2.63 1.13 -1.63
C LEU A 43 -2.75 1.94 -0.32
N THR A 44 -2.48 3.24 -0.37
CA THR A 44 -2.63 4.13 0.79
C THR A 44 -4.09 4.23 1.23
N PHE A 45 -5.01 4.36 0.28
CA PHE A 45 -6.45 4.38 0.56
C PHE A 45 -6.90 3.08 1.23
N ILE A 46 -6.50 1.92 0.68
CA ILE A 46 -6.83 0.61 1.26
C ILE A 46 -6.25 0.47 2.68
N PHE A 47 -5.01 0.93 2.90
CA PHE A 47 -4.39 0.92 4.22
C PHE A 47 -5.17 1.77 5.24
N ILE A 48 -5.51 3.01 4.89
CA ILE A 48 -6.29 3.90 5.77
C ILE A 48 -7.66 3.29 6.05
N PHE A 49 -8.33 2.73 5.04
CA PHE A 49 -9.62 2.07 5.21
C PHE A 49 -9.52 0.86 6.15
N ALA A 50 -8.49 0.03 6.00
CA ALA A 50 -8.23 -1.10 6.88
C ALA A 50 -7.94 -0.65 8.32
N LEU A 51 -7.21 0.46 8.52
CA LEU A 51 -7.00 1.05 9.84
C LEU A 51 -8.30 1.57 10.44
N MET A 52 -9.12 2.30 9.68
CA MET A 52 -10.42 2.78 10.14
C MET A 52 -11.30 1.62 10.59
N TYR A 53 -11.39 0.55 9.80
CA TYR A 53 -12.13 -0.65 10.19
C TYR A 53 -11.55 -1.30 11.45
N PHE A 54 -10.23 -1.36 11.58
CA PHE A 54 -9.56 -1.89 12.77
C PHE A 54 -9.86 -1.10 14.05
N PHE A 55 -9.92 0.24 13.98
CA PHE A 55 -10.15 1.10 15.14
C PHE A 55 -11.63 1.35 15.46
N VAL A 56 -12.51 1.38 14.45
CA VAL A 56 -13.93 1.79 14.57
C VAL A 56 -14.88 0.60 14.57
N GLY A 57 -14.49 -0.55 13.99
CA GLY A 57 -15.34 -1.73 13.98
C GLY A 57 -15.63 -2.21 15.41
N PRO A 58 -16.90 -2.42 15.80
CA PRO A 58 -17.20 -3.13 17.03
C PRO A 58 -16.71 -4.57 16.87
N LEU A 59 -16.23 -5.14 17.97
CA LEU A 59 -15.67 -6.49 18.09
C LEU A 59 -16.29 -7.54 17.15
#